data_AF-T0FMZ5-F1
#
_entry.id   AF-T0FMZ5-F1
#
_cell.length_a   1.000
_cell.length_b   1.000
_cell.length_c   1.000
_cell.angle_alpha   90.00
_cell.angle_beta   90.00
_cell.angle_gamma   90.00
#
_symmetry.space_group_name_H-M   'P 1'
#
loop_
_entity.id
_entity.type
_entity.pdbx_description
1 polymer ?
#
loop_
_entity_poly.entity_id
_entity_poly.type
_entity_poly.pdbx_seq_one_letter_code
_entity_poly.pdbx_strand_id
1 'polypeptide(L)'
;MLIKLSGIIDNRSIMNVRDIILSILEEFKGVYILDLNKIENEEFINLTNFRKMISDSIRVNHNCIILSECKKLELWIENYSVFNGVYLAKNDTELTQILNEKIANDVFLEDGGDESDIRLHLDYLIKDGY
;
A
#
# COMPACT_ATOMS: atom_id res chain seq x y z
N MET A 1 -12.42 2.31 -5.22
CA MET A 1 -12.69 3.30 -4.16
C MET A 1 -11.55 4.32 -4.10
N LEU A 2 -11.81 5.58 -3.73
CA LEU A 2 -10.77 6.61 -3.60
C LEU A 2 -10.72 7.14 -2.17
N ILE A 3 -9.57 6.99 -1.50
CA ILE A 3 -9.28 7.54 -0.18
C ILE A 3 -8.29 8.69 -0.38
N LYS A 4 -8.69 9.91 -0.06
CA LYS A 4 -7.84 11.10 -0.17
C LYS A 4 -7.32 11.50 1.21
N LEU A 5 -6.00 11.58 1.35
CA LEU A 5 -5.36 12.15 2.53
C LEU A 5 -4.88 13.56 2.20
N SER A 6 -5.29 14.52 3.04
CA SER A 6 -5.05 15.94 2.81
C SER A 6 -4.75 16.69 4.10
N GLY A 7 -4.01 17.79 3.97
CA GLY A 7 -3.67 18.67 5.09
C GLY A 7 -2.33 18.30 5.73
N ILE A 8 -2.05 18.93 6.88
CA ILE A 8 -0.85 18.66 7.68
C ILE A 8 -1.08 17.41 8.53
N ILE A 9 -0.19 16.43 8.42
CA ILE A 9 -0.25 15.20 9.22
C ILE A 9 0.91 15.12 10.21
N ASP A 10 0.60 14.58 11.40
CA ASP A 10 1.56 14.28 12.44
C ASP A 10 1.31 12.86 12.97
N ASN A 11 2.20 12.35 13.83
CA ASN A 11 2.09 10.99 14.36
C ASN A 11 0.81 10.75 15.18
N ARG A 12 0.19 11.79 15.74
CA ARG A 12 -1.04 11.67 16.53
C ARG A 12 -2.27 11.66 15.63
N SER A 13 -2.36 12.60 14.68
CA SER A 13 -3.49 12.69 13.76
C SER A 13 -3.58 11.45 12.87
N ILE A 14 -2.45 10.93 12.40
CA ILE A 14 -2.43 9.77 11.50
C ILE A 14 -2.90 8.47 12.16
N MET A 15 -2.78 8.33 13.48
CA MET A 15 -3.29 7.17 14.21
C MET A 15 -4.82 7.10 14.16
N ASN A 16 -5.50 8.24 14.31
CA ASN A 16 -6.96 8.29 14.21
C ASN A 16 -7.42 7.98 12.77
N VAL A 17 -6.68 8.49 11.78
CA VAL A 17 -6.97 8.22 10.36
C VAL A 17 -6.74 6.74 10.03
N ARG A 18 -5.69 6.12 10.59
CA ARG A 18 -5.38 4.70 10.39
C ARG A 18 -6.54 3.81 10.76
N ASP A 19 -7.12 3.97 11.95
CA ASP A 19 -8.19 3.08 12.41
C ASP A 19 -9.45 3.19 11.53
N ILE A 20 -9.76 4.40 11.03
CA ILE A 20 -10.85 4.63 10.07
C ILE A 20 -10.55 3.93 8.74
N ILE A 21 -9.34 4.09 8.19
CA ILE A 21 -8.96 3.45 6.92
C ILE A 21 -9.03 1.93 7.05
N LEU A 22 -8.49 1.36 8.13
CA LEU A 22 -8.49 -0.08 8.33
C LEU A 22 -9.91 -0.64 8.42
N SER A 23 -10.81 0.03 9.15
CA SER A 23 -12.22 -0.36 9.23
C SER A 23 -12.91 -0.34 7.85
N ILE A 24 -12.62 0.66 7.01
CA ILE A 24 -13.16 0.72 5.64
C ILE A 24 -12.60 -0.42 4.77
N LEU A 25 -11.30 -0.71 4.88
CA LEU A 25 -10.63 -1.72 4.06
C LEU A 25 -10.95 -3.16 4.48
N GLU A 26 -11.35 -3.38 5.74
CA GLU A 26 -11.83 -4.69 6.18
C GLU A 26 -13.09 -5.11 5.40
N GLU A 27 -13.99 -4.17 5.14
CA GLU A 27 -15.25 -4.40 4.42
C GLU A 27 -15.10 -4.32 2.89
N PHE A 28 -14.09 -3.62 2.38
CA PHE A 28 -13.90 -3.39 0.94
C PHE A 28 -12.83 -4.30 0.33
N LYS A 29 -13.23 -5.17 -0.63
CA LYS A 29 -12.34 -6.12 -1.32
C LYS A 29 -11.85 -5.70 -2.71
N GLY A 30 -12.40 -4.63 -3.27
CA GLY A 30 -12.03 -4.15 -4.61
C GLY A 30 -10.72 -3.35 -4.63
N VAL A 31 -10.41 -2.79 -5.81
CA VAL A 31 -9.31 -1.84 -5.99
C VAL A 31 -9.60 -0.53 -5.28
N TYR A 32 -8.67 -0.09 -4.44
CA TYR A 32 -8.71 1.24 -3.84
C TYR A 32 -7.48 2.05 -4.21
N ILE A 33 -7.71 3.35 -4.36
CA ILE A 33 -6.68 4.34 -4.64
C ILE A 33 -6.47 5.12 -3.36
N LEU A 34 -5.23 5.18 -2.90
CA LEU A 34 -4.81 6.03 -1.79
C LEU A 34 -4.07 7.25 -2.34
N ASP A 35 -4.78 8.38 -2.39
CA ASP A 35 -4.28 9.65 -2.89
C ASP A 35 -3.63 10.45 -1.76
N LEU A 36 -2.32 10.69 -1.92
CA LEU A 36 -1.45 11.35 -0.95
C LEU A 36 -1.01 12.74 -1.41
N ASN A 37 -1.43 13.19 -2.60
CA ASN A 37 -0.97 14.44 -3.22
C ASN A 37 -1.39 15.71 -2.49
N LYS A 38 -2.35 15.61 -1.57
CA LYS A 38 -2.87 16.75 -0.80
C LYS A 38 -2.28 16.84 0.61
N ILE A 39 -1.31 16.00 0.96
CA ILE A 39 -0.56 16.14 2.22
C ILE A 39 0.40 17.34 2.10
N GLU A 40 0.31 18.27 3.03
CA GLU A 40 0.98 19.58 2.93
C GLU A 40 2.41 19.57 3.49
N ASN A 41 2.73 18.68 4.43
CA ASN A 41 4.05 18.64 5.08
C ASN A 41 4.99 17.64 4.41
N GLU A 42 6.10 18.10 3.82
CA GLU A 42 7.04 17.29 3.04
C GLU A 42 7.71 16.12 3.81
N GLU A 43 7.74 16.20 5.13
CA GLU A 43 8.40 15.23 6.01
C GLU A 43 7.46 14.10 6.48
N PHE A 44 6.24 14.03 5.93
CA PHE A 44 5.26 13.03 6.32
C PHE A 44 5.74 11.58 6.21
N ILE A 45 6.61 11.30 5.23
CA ILE A 45 7.20 9.97 5.01
C ILE A 45 8.09 9.56 6.17
N ASN A 46 8.64 10.50 6.95
CA ASN A 46 9.48 10.21 8.10
C ASN A 46 8.65 9.91 9.37
N LEU A 47 7.33 10.12 9.33
CA LEU A 47 6.44 9.79 10.43
C LEU A 47 6.27 8.26 10.52
N THR A 48 6.73 7.68 11.62
CA THR A 48 6.61 6.24 11.90
C THR A 48 5.18 5.75 11.78
N ASN A 49 4.20 6.52 12.28
CA ASN A 49 2.80 6.11 12.25
C ASN A 49 2.19 6.22 10.85
N PHE A 50 2.68 7.14 10.00
CA PHE A 50 2.30 7.19 8.59
C PHE A 50 2.78 5.94 7.86
N ARG A 51 4.06 5.58 8.01
CA ARG A 51 4.62 4.36 7.41
C ARG A 51 3.85 3.12 7.84
N LYS A 52 3.53 3.03 9.13
CA LYS A 52 2.74 1.94 9.71
C LYS A 52 1.33 1.89 9.13
N MET A 53 0.63 3.01 9.04
CA MET A 53 -0.70 3.09 8.44
C MET A 53 -0.70 2.56 7.00
N ILE A 54 0.24 3.00 6.17
CA ILE A 54 0.34 2.54 4.78
C ILE A 54 0.57 1.02 4.72
N SER A 55 1.56 0.53 5.47
CA SER A 55 1.87 -0.91 5.54
C SER A 55 0.66 -1.73 5.99
N ASP A 56 -0.04 -1.29 7.04
CA ASP A 56 -1.20 -2.01 7.56
C ASP A 56 -2.37 -2.00 6.58
N SER A 57 -2.59 -0.88 5.88
CA SER A 57 -3.64 -0.75 4.85
C SER A 57 -3.42 -1.76 3.71
N ILE A 58 -2.18 -1.85 3.22
CA ILE A 58 -1.80 -2.79 2.16
C ILE A 58 -1.97 -4.25 2.62
N ARG A 59 -1.60 -4.56 3.86
CA ARG A 59 -1.76 -5.91 4.41
C ARG A 59 -3.23 -6.34 4.50
N VAL A 60 -4.13 -5.42 4.88
CA VAL A 60 -5.57 -5.69 4.98
C VAL A 60 -6.20 -5.86 3.59
N ASN A 61 -5.81 -5.01 2.64
CA ASN A 61 -6.24 -5.13 1.25
C ASN A 61 -5.06 -4.83 0.30
N HIS A 62 -4.56 -5.88 -0.33
CA HIS A 62 -3.42 -5.77 -1.26
C HIS A 62 -3.80 -5.08 -2.58
N ASN A 63 -5.09 -4.86 -2.85
CA ASN A 63 -5.58 -4.19 -4.05
C ASN A 63 -5.42 -2.65 -4.00
N CYS A 64 -4.25 -2.19 -3.55
CA CYS A 64 -3.92 -0.78 -3.40
C CYS A 64 -3.23 -0.22 -4.65
N ILE A 65 -3.65 0.97 -5.05
CA ILE A 65 -2.88 1.87 -5.92
C ILE A 65 -2.57 3.12 -5.11
N ILE A 66 -1.29 3.45 -4.95
CA ILE A 66 -0.86 4.70 -4.32
C ILE A 66 -0.78 5.76 -5.40
N LEU A 67 -1.45 6.91 -5.19
CA LEU A 67 -1.33 8.08 -6.06
C LEU A 67 -0.50 9.14 -5.33
N SER A 68 0.69 9.41 -5.83
CA SER A 68 1.62 10.37 -5.22
C SER A 68 2.69 10.87 -6.19
N GLU A 69 2.83 12.19 -6.30
CA GLU A 69 3.90 12.91 -6.99
C GLU A 69 5.19 13.02 -6.13
N CYS A 70 5.13 12.62 -4.85
CA CYS A 70 6.24 12.76 -3.92
C CYS A 70 7.39 11.78 -4.21
N LYS A 71 8.51 12.28 -4.74
CA LYS A 71 9.73 11.49 -5.02
C LYS A 71 10.32 10.81 -3.79
N LYS A 72 10.24 11.42 -2.61
CA LYS A 72 10.70 10.79 -1.36
C LYS A 72 9.87 9.53 -1.05
N LEU A 73 8.57 9.55 -1.39
CA LEU A 73 7.66 8.41 -1.17
C LEU A 73 7.97 7.30 -2.16
N GLU A 74 8.19 7.65 -3.43
CA GLU A 74 8.60 6.73 -4.48
C GLU A 74 9.82 5.91 -4.06
N LEU A 75 10.90 6.58 -3.66
CA LEU A 75 12.10 5.92 -3.16
C LEU A 75 11.83 5.05 -1.92
N TRP A 76 10.92 5.49 -1.04
CA TRP A 76 10.57 4.69 0.12
C TRP A 76 9.80 3.42 -0.26
N ILE A 77 8.85 3.49 -1.19
CA ILE A 77 8.08 2.34 -1.68
C ILE A 77 9.02 1.32 -2.35
N GLU A 78 9.91 1.78 -3.23
CA GLU A 78 10.85 0.92 -3.97
C GLU A 78 11.81 0.15 -3.06
N ASN A 79 12.14 0.69 -1.88
CA ASN A 79 13.10 0.09 -0.95
C ASN A 79 12.48 -0.88 0.07
N TYR A 80 11.15 -1.02 0.11
CA TYR A 80 10.47 -1.80 1.16
C TYR A 80 9.60 -2.90 0.56
N SER A 81 9.93 -4.16 0.88
CA SER A 81 9.27 -5.35 0.34
C SER A 81 7.77 -5.47 0.66
N VAL A 82 7.28 -4.75 1.67
CA VAL A 82 5.84 -4.69 2.00
C VAL A 82 5.01 -4.07 0.87
N PHE A 83 5.65 -3.35 -0.06
CA PHE A 83 5.02 -2.77 -1.24
C PHE A 83 5.13 -3.65 -2.49
N ASN A 84 5.68 -4.87 -2.38
CA ASN A 84 5.73 -5.78 -3.53
C ASN A 84 4.30 -6.10 -3.99
N GLY A 85 4.00 -5.77 -5.25
CA GLY A 85 2.65 -5.92 -5.82
C GLY A 85 1.72 -4.72 -5.63
N VAL A 86 2.17 -3.65 -4.96
CA VAL A 86 1.45 -2.37 -4.88
C VAL A 86 1.88 -1.48 -6.03
N TYR A 87 0.90 -0.88 -6.71
CA TYR A 87 1.17 0.06 -7.80
C TYR A 87 1.34 1.48 -7.26
N LEU A 88 2.32 2.20 -7.80
CA LEU A 88 2.49 3.64 -7.59
C LEU A 88 2.20 4.38 -8.89
N ALA A 89 1.21 5.26 -8.87
CA ALA A 89 0.90 6.19 -9.94
C ALA A 89 1.42 7.59 -9.57
N LYS A 90 2.18 8.23 -10.45
CA LYS A 90 2.75 9.57 -10.22
C LYS A 90 1.87 10.69 -10.76
N ASN A 91 0.90 10.36 -11.61
CA ASN A 91 -0.02 11.31 -12.23
C ASN A 91 -1.28 10.59 -12.72
N ASP A 92 -2.26 11.35 -13.17
CA ASP A 92 -3.55 10.83 -13.63
C ASP A 92 -3.42 9.91 -14.85
N THR A 93 -2.43 10.14 -15.72
CA THR A 93 -2.18 9.30 -16.90
C THR A 93 -1.70 7.92 -16.48
N GLU A 94 -0.69 7.85 -15.62
CA GLU A 94 -0.18 6.59 -15.06
C GLU A 94 -1.26 5.87 -14.25
N LEU A 95 -2.04 6.61 -13.47
CA LEU A 95 -3.17 6.04 -12.71
C LEU A 95 -4.18 5.38 -13.65
N THR A 96 -4.53 6.05 -14.75
CA THR A 96 -5.47 5.52 -15.75
C THR A 96 -4.92 4.27 -16.42
N GLN A 97 -3.62 4.24 -16.74
CA GLN A 97 -2.96 3.06 -17.30
C GLN A 97 -3.02 1.87 -16.33
N ILE A 98 -2.61 2.09 -15.07
CA ILE A 98 -2.64 1.07 -14.02
C ILE A 98 -4.06 0.55 -13.78
N LEU A 99 -5.06 1.44 -13.75
CA LEU A 99 -6.46 1.04 -13.59
C LEU A 99 -6.94 0.19 -14.77
N ASN A 100 -6.60 0.56 -16.01
CA ASN A 100 -6.98 -0.20 -17.19
C ASN A 100 -6.30 -1.58 -17.21
N GLU A 101 -5.02 -1.66 -16.86
CA GLU A 101 -4.29 -2.93 -16.72
C GLU A 101 -4.92 -3.80 -15.64
N LYS A 102 -5.23 -3.21 -14.48
CA LYS A 102 -5.79 -3.95 -13.36
C LYS A 102 -7.22 -4.43 -13.62
N ILE A 103 -8.07 -3.61 -14.22
CA ILE A 103 -9.42 -4.04 -14.64
C ILE A 103 -9.32 -5.15 -15.68
N ALA A 104 -8.40 -5.03 -16.65
CA ALA A 104 -8.20 -6.07 -17.66
C ALA A 104 -7.75 -7.39 -17.03
N ASN A 105 -6.89 -7.35 -16.00
CA ASN A 105 -6.39 -8.55 -15.31
C ASN A 105 -7.38 -9.12 -14.29
N ASP A 106 -8.13 -8.28 -13.57
CA ASP A 106 -9.13 -8.70 -12.58
C ASP A 106 -10.36 -9.36 -13.25
N VAL A 107 -10.70 -8.97 -14.49
CA VAL A 107 -11.75 -9.64 -15.30
C VAL A 107 -11.41 -11.11 -15.62
N PHE A 108 -10.14 -11.51 -15.51
CA PHE A 108 -9.69 -12.91 -15.70
C PHE A 108 -9.44 -13.68 -14.39
N LEU A 109 -9.67 -13.07 -13.22
CA LEU A 109 -9.43 -13.70 -11.90
C LEU A 109 -10.71 -14.12 -11.17
N GLU A 110 -11.86 -14.23 -11.85
CA GLU A 110 -13.01 -15.01 -11.36
C GLU A 110 -12.87 -16.51 -11.64
N ASP A 111 -11.70 -17.12 -11.36
CA ASP A 111 -11.61 -18.54 -11.03
C ASP A 111 -10.23 -18.82 -10.41
N GLY A 112 -10.21 -19.42 -9.22
CA GLY A 112 -8.96 -19.77 -8.54
C GLY A 112 -8.98 -19.48 -7.05
N GLY A 113 -9.83 -20.20 -6.32
CA GLY A 113 -9.49 -20.50 -4.94
C GLY A 113 -8.17 -21.27 -4.95
N ASP A 114 -7.10 -20.66 -4.44
CA ASP A 114 -5.90 -21.38 -4.06
C ASP A 114 -5.31 -20.71 -2.82
N GLU A 115 -5.27 -21.50 -1.74
CA GLU A 115 -4.49 -21.23 -0.54
C GLU A 115 -3.06 -20.85 -0.94
N SER A 116 -2.61 -19.66 -0.54
CA SER A 116 -1.19 -19.35 -0.61
C SER A 116 -0.48 -20.08 0.54
N ASP A 117 -0.11 -21.32 0.28
CA ASP A 117 0.77 -22.16 1.08
C ASP A 117 2.17 -21.50 1.19
N ILE A 118 2.38 -20.68 2.23
CA ILE A 118 3.70 -20.13 2.53
C ILE A 118 4.47 -21.17 3.35
N ARG A 119 5.10 -22.13 2.65
CA ARG A 119 6.21 -22.92 3.20
C ARG A 119 7.42 -22.01 3.41
N LEU A 120 7.60 -21.52 4.63
CA LEU A 120 8.87 -20.96 5.10
C LEU A 120 9.95 -22.06 5.06
N HIS A 121 10.75 -22.13 3.99
CA HIS A 121 12.04 -22.83 4.03
C HIS A 121 13.03 -22.00 4.84
N LEU A 122 12.99 -22.17 6.17
CA LEU A 122 14.01 -21.69 7.10
C LEU A 122 15.18 -22.69 7.16
N ASP A 123 15.89 -22.90 6.04
CA ASP A 123 17.06 -23.81 5.98
C ASP A 123 18.42 -23.10 5.91
N TYR A 124 18.46 -21.79 6.12
CA TYR A 124 19.74 -21.09 6.28
C TYR A 124 19.66 -20.15 7.47
N LEU A 125 19.95 -20.69 8.68
CA LEU A 125 20.66 -19.99 9.77
C LEU A 125 20.82 -20.85 11.05
N ILE A 126 21.18 -22.13 10.95
CA ILE A 126 21.89 -22.80 12.05
C ILE A 126 22.95 -23.74 11.44
N LYS A 127 24.12 -23.18 11.11
CA LYS A 127 25.38 -23.89 11.32
C LYS A 127 26.01 -23.26 12.55
N ASP A 128 25.66 -23.80 13.71
CA ASP A 128 26.54 -23.73 14.87
C ASP A 128 27.87 -24.35 14.46
N GLY A 129 28.88 -23.48 14.38
CA GLY A 129 30.27 -23.84 14.16
C GLY A 129 31.07 -23.45 15.39
N TYR A 130 31.37 -24.47 16.20
CA TYR A 130 32.24 -24.55 17.39
C TYR A 130 31.66 -24.20 18.75
#